data_AF-A0A316B6K6-F1
#
_entry.id   AF-A0A316B6K6-F1
#
_cell.length_a   1.000
_cell.length_b   1.000
_cell.length_c   1.000
_cell.angle_alpha   90.00
_cell.angle_beta   90.00
_cell.angle_gamma   90.00
#
_symmetry.space_group_name_H-M   'P 1'
#
loop_
_entity.id
_entity.type
_entity.pdbx_description
1 polymer ?
#
loop_
_entity_poly.entity_id
_entity_poly.type
_entity_poly.pdbx_seq_one_letter_code
_entity_poly.pdbx_strand_id
1 'polypeptide(L)' 'MIYDPIAISKRNLKNLVKTKEAALGRLIDAGILDKDGNLAEIYRSSTKREK' A
#
# COMPACT_ATOMS: atom_id res chain seq x y z
N MET A 1 -11.27 27.21 19.17
CA MET A 1 -10.35 26.07 19.10
C MET A 1 -10.58 25.43 17.73
N ILE A 2 -9.69 25.64 16.76
CA ILE A 2 -9.85 25.05 15.42
C ILE A 2 -9.46 23.58 15.56
N TYR A 3 -10.46 22.70 15.54
CA TYR A 3 -10.26 21.26 15.54
C TYR A 3 -9.85 20.89 14.13
N ASP A 4 -8.57 20.65 13.91
CA ASP A 4 -8.05 20.29 12.59
C ASP A 4 -8.61 18.90 12.22
N PRO A 5 -9.51 18.79 11.24
CA PRO A 5 -10.20 17.53 10.92
C PRO A 5 -9.23 16.43 10.43
N ILE A 6 -7.98 16.82 10.13
CA ILE A 6 -6.89 15.95 9.68
C ILE A 6 -5.97 15.54 10.84
N ALA A 7 -6.20 16.02 12.07
CA ALA A 7 -5.38 15.68 13.24
C ALA A 7 -5.56 14.21 13.66
N ILE A 8 -4.88 13.31 12.95
CA ILE A 8 -4.75 11.90 13.32
C ILE A 8 -3.95 11.85 14.62
N SER A 9 -4.55 11.28 15.68
CA SER A 9 -3.84 11.05 16.93
C SER A 9 -2.58 10.20 16.70
N LYS A 10 -1.52 10.43 17.49
CA LYS A 10 -0.28 9.62 17.40
C LYS A 10 -0.55 8.10 17.47
N ARG A 11 -1.60 7.69 18.20
CA ARG A 11 -2.06 6.29 18.29
C ARG A 11 -2.65 5.80 16.97
N ASN A 12 -3.54 6.59 16.37
CA ASN A 12 -4.16 6.24 15.09
C ASN A 12 -3.13 6.22 13.96
N LEU A 13 -2.13 7.11 13.99
CA LEU A 13 -1.03 7.12 13.03
C LEU A 13 -0.22 5.81 13.11
N LYS A 14 0.14 5.37 14.32
CA LYS A 14 0.84 4.09 14.53
C LYS A 14 0.02 2.89 14.02
N ASN A 15 -1.28 2.89 14.26
CA ASN A 15 -2.16 1.84 13.77
C ASN A 15 -2.25 1.84 12.24
N LEU A 16 -2.36 3.02 11.62
CA LEU A 16 -2.41 3.15 10.17
C LEU A 16 -1.12 2.63 9.51
N VAL A 17 0.05 2.95 10.07
CA VAL A 17 1.34 2.43 9.59
C VAL A 17 1.37 0.91 9.70
N LYS A 18 0.96 0.33 10.83
CA LYS A 18 0.89 -1.13 10.98
C LYS A 18 -0.04 -1.79 9.97
N THR A 19 -1.21 -1.19 9.73
CA THR A 19 -2.16 -1.69 8.72
C THR A 19 -1.59 -1.60 7.32
N LYS A 20 -0.87 -0.52 6.99
CA LYS A 20 -0.18 -0.37 5.70
C LYS A 20 0.86 -1.46 5.49
N GLU A 21 1.75 -1.68 6.46
CA GLU A 21 2.79 -2.72 6.40
C GLU A 21 2.17 -4.12 6.26
N ALA A 22 1.12 -4.42 7.03
CA ALA A 22 0.42 -5.71 6.94
C ALA A 22 -0.27 -5.92 5.58
N ALA A 23 -0.87 -4.87 5.01
CA ALA A 23 -1.47 -4.92 3.68
C ALA A 23 -0.39 -5.13 2.61
N LEU A 24 0.73 -4.41 2.70
CA LEU A 24 1.85 -4.57 1.79
C LEU A 24 2.40 -6.00 1.81
N GLY A 25 2.64 -6.58 2.99
CA GLY A 25 3.09 -7.97 3.13
C GLY A 25 2.13 -8.96 2.47
N ARG A 26 0.82 -8.83 2.71
CA ARG A 26 -0.19 -9.69 2.07
C ARG A 26 -0.18 -9.61 0.55
N LEU A 27 0.05 -8.42 -0.01
CA LEU A 27 0.11 -8.22 -1.46
C LEU A 27 1.39 -8.82 -2.07
N ILE A 28 2.51 -8.79 -1.33
CA ILE A 28 3.76 -9.46 -1.71
C ILE A 28 3.61 -10.97 -1.64
N ASP A 29 3.06 -11.50 -0.54
CA ASP A 29 2.82 -12.94 -0.33
C ASP A 29 1.86 -13.52 -1.38
N ALA A 30 0.85 -12.73 -1.79
CA ALA A 30 -0.06 -13.09 -2.87
C ALA A 30 0.56 -13.01 -4.27
N GLY A 31 1.82 -12.55 -4.40
CA GLY A 31 2.50 -12.37 -5.68
C GLY A 31 1.94 -11.22 -6.53
N ILE A 32 1.18 -10.30 -5.93
CA ILE A 32 0.62 -9.12 -6.59
C ILE A 32 1.69 -8.02 -6.69
N LEU A 33 2.47 -7.84 -5.63
CA LEU A 33 3.61 -6.93 -5.59
C LEU A 33 4.92 -7.71 -5.51
N ASP A 34 6.00 -7.13 -6.03
CA ASP A 34 7.36 -7.61 -5.81
C ASP A 34 7.90 -7.17 -4.43
N LYS A 35 9.10 -7.63 -4.08
CA LYS A 35 9.76 -7.33 -2.79
C LYS A 35 10.02 -5.84 -2.58
N ASP A 36 10.03 -5.06 -3.65
CA ASP A 36 10.23 -3.61 -3.65
C ASP A 36 8.90 -2.84 -3.58
N GLY A 37 7.76 -3.55 -3.53
CA GLY A 37 6.41 -2.97 -3.42
C GLY A 37 5.82 -2.48 -4.74
N ASN A 38 6.42 -2.85 -5.87
CA ASN A 38 5.91 -2.54 -7.20
C ASN A 38 5.05 -3.69 -7.72
N LEU A 39 4.15 -3.46 -8.68
CA LEU A 39 3.35 -4.53 -9.31
C LEU A 39 4.24 -5.66 -9.81
N ALA A 40 3.91 -6.92 -9.53
CA ALA A 40 4.71 -8.04 -10.01
C ALA A 40 4.78 -8.04 -11.54
N GLU A 41 5.87 -8.56 -12.10
CA GLU A 41 6.16 -8.55 -13.55
C GLU A 41 5.04 -9.16 -14.40
N ILE A 42 4.36 -10.17 -13.85
CA ILE A 42 3.17 -10.82 -14.44
C ILE A 42 2.00 -9.85 -14.69
N TYR A 43 1.88 -8.80 -13.87
CA TYR A 43 0.85 -7.76 -14.00
C TYR A 43 1.35 -6.53 -14.77
N ARG A 44 2.66 -6.25 -14.81
CA ARG A 44 3.22 -5.15 -15.62
C ARG A 44 3.11 -5.39 -17.12
N SER A 45 3.17 -6.66 -17.53
CA SER A 45 3.14 -7.05 -18.95
C SER A 45 1.76 -6.90 -19.59
N SER A 46 0.70 -6.77 -18.77
CA SER A 46 -0.68 -6.57 -19.22
C SER A 46 -0.91 -5.19 -19.86
N THR A 47 -0.09 -4.19 -19.51
CA THR A 47 -0.21 -2.81 -20.03
C THR A 47 0.53 -2.61 -21.36
N LYS A 48 1.30 -3.59 -21.85
CA LYS A 48 1.98 -3.54 -23.15
C LYS A 48 1.13 -4.06 -24.32
N ARG A 49 -0.18 -3.76 -24.31
CA ARG A 49 -1.09 -4.16 -25.39
C ARG A 49 -2.13 -3.11 -25.74
N GLU A 50 -1.67 -1.87 -25.95
CA GLU A 50 -2.35 -0.95 -26.86
C GLU A 50 -1.33 -0.54 -27.92
N LYS A 51 -1.64 -0.90 -29.16
CA LYS A 51 -0.84 -0.67 -30.37
C LYS A 51 -1.70 0.17 -31.30
#